data_AF-A0A519LX93-F1
#
_entry.id   AF-A0A519LX93-F1
#
_cell.length_a   1.000
_cell.length_b   1.000
_cell.length_c   1.000
_cell.angle_alpha   90.00
_cell.angle_beta   90.00
_cell.angle_gamma   90.00
#
_symmetry.space_group_name_H-M   'P 1'
#
loop_
_entity.id
_entity.type
_entity.pdbx_description
1 polymer ?
#
loop_
_entity_poly.entity_id
_entity_poly.type
_entity_poly.pdbx_seq_one_letter_code
_entity_poly.pdbx_strand_id
1 'polypeptide(L)'
;DAKGGDWDGTALHLAIFRGDAALTRFLLEHGARWQATHGFDDNACGALSWGSINTPEPGGDWVGCAQALLDHGLPPAALDPKGSEAVLLDGRLMRFSDDVTECLLEAVAPLV
;
A
#
# COMPACT_ATOMS: atom_id res chain seq x y z
N ASP A 1 16.90 -5.01 -0.83
CA ASP A 1 16.37 -3.72 -1.29
C ASP A 1 17.49 -2.71 -1.48
N ALA A 2 17.64 -2.19 -2.70
CA ALA A 2 18.47 -1.03 -3.00
C ALA A 2 17.57 0.21 -3.10
N LYS A 3 18.03 1.35 -2.56
CA LYS A 3 17.33 2.64 -2.61
C LYS A 3 17.96 3.56 -3.65
N GLY A 4 17.18 4.47 -4.23
CA GLY A 4 17.71 5.46 -5.18
C GLY A 4 16.69 6.49 -5.66
N GLY A 5 17.19 7.51 -6.37
CA GLY A 5 16.43 8.68 -6.79
C GLY A 5 16.30 9.75 -5.69
N ASP A 6 15.73 10.90 -6.02
CA ASP A 6 15.63 12.07 -5.13
C ASP A 6 14.82 11.81 -3.85
N TRP A 7 14.00 10.75 -3.84
CA TRP A 7 13.17 10.32 -2.72
C TRP A 7 13.76 9.19 -1.86
N ASP A 8 14.95 8.68 -2.20
CA ASP A 8 15.60 7.52 -1.57
C ASP A 8 14.65 6.30 -1.39
N GLY A 9 13.79 6.04 -2.38
CA GLY A 9 12.82 4.95 -2.36
C GLY A 9 13.33 3.67 -3.03
N THR A 10 12.68 2.56 -2.72
CA THR A 10 12.91 1.26 -3.35
C THR A 10 12.11 1.17 -4.66
N ALA A 11 12.42 0.18 -5.50
CA ALA A 11 11.60 -0.14 -6.66
C ALA A 11 10.13 -0.42 -6.30
N LEU A 12 9.89 -1.02 -5.11
CA LEU A 12 8.54 -1.32 -4.62
C LEU A 12 7.76 -0.03 -4.36
N HIS A 13 8.38 0.97 -3.74
CA HIS A 13 7.72 2.26 -3.54
C HIS A 13 7.31 2.87 -4.88
N LEU A 14 8.17 2.81 -5.91
CA LEU A 14 7.87 3.42 -7.21
C LEU A 14 6.72 2.73 -7.92
N ALA A 15 6.70 1.39 -7.88
CA ALA A 15 5.60 0.60 -8.44
C ALA A 15 4.27 0.97 -7.78
N ILE A 16 4.23 1.04 -6.44
CA ILE A 16 3.02 1.40 -5.69
C ILE A 16 2.60 2.84 -5.98
N PHE A 17 3.55 3.78 -6.00
CA PHE A 17 3.27 5.19 -6.29
C PHE A 17 2.58 5.36 -7.64
N ARG A 18 2.99 4.58 -8.66
CA ARG A 18 2.39 4.58 -10.00
C ARG A 18 1.14 3.71 -10.14
N GLY A 19 0.74 2.98 -9.10
CA GLY A 19 -0.35 2.00 -9.19
C GLY A 19 -0.02 0.81 -10.09
N ASP A 20 1.26 0.43 -10.24
CA ASP A 20 1.64 -0.75 -11.04
C ASP A 20 1.52 -2.02 -10.19
N ALA A 21 0.32 -2.60 -10.16
CA ALA A 21 0.02 -3.81 -9.37
C ALA A 21 0.85 -5.02 -9.79
N ALA A 22 1.10 -5.18 -11.10
CA ALA A 22 1.87 -6.29 -11.63
C ALA A 22 3.33 -6.22 -11.18
N LEU A 23 3.96 -5.04 -11.29
CA LEU A 23 5.32 -4.83 -10.81
C LEU A 23 5.39 -4.90 -9.28
N THR A 24 4.38 -4.39 -8.57
CA THR A 24 4.29 -4.47 -7.11
C THR A 24 4.32 -5.93 -6.64
N ARG A 25 3.45 -6.78 -7.21
CA ARG A 25 3.44 -8.22 -6.92
C ARG A 25 4.77 -8.89 -7.26
N PHE A 26 5.30 -8.65 -8.45
CA PHE A 26 6.60 -9.19 -8.87
C PHE A 26 7.71 -8.87 -7.87
N LEU A 27 7.81 -7.61 -7.42
CA LEU A 27 8.84 -7.20 -6.47
C LEU A 27 8.68 -7.88 -5.11
N LEU A 28 7.45 -8.01 -4.60
CA LEU A 28 7.14 -8.69 -3.35
C LEU A 28 7.45 -10.20 -3.42
N GLU A 29 7.09 -10.87 -4.52
CA GLU A 29 7.45 -12.27 -4.80
C GLU A 29 8.96 -12.50 -4.84
N HIS A 30 9.72 -11.49 -5.27
CA HIS A 30 11.18 -11.51 -5.32
C HIS A 30 11.86 -10.94 -4.07
N GLY A 31 11.12 -10.77 -2.96
CA GLY A 31 11.68 -10.49 -1.64
C GLY A 31 11.84 -9.02 -1.28
N ALA A 32 11.25 -8.10 -2.05
CA ALA A 32 11.10 -6.73 -1.61
C ALA A 32 10.26 -6.68 -0.33
N ARG A 33 10.69 -5.88 0.65
CA ARG A 33 9.99 -5.77 1.93
C ARG A 33 9.11 -4.53 1.96
N TRP A 34 7.83 -4.70 2.22
CA TRP A 34 6.89 -3.58 2.33
C TRP A 34 7.23 -2.66 3.51
N GLN A 35 7.94 -3.16 4.54
CA GLN A 35 8.39 -2.38 5.69
C GLN A 35 9.63 -1.52 5.40
N ALA A 36 10.31 -1.71 4.26
CA ALA A 36 11.49 -0.92 3.94
C ALA A 36 11.10 0.56 3.85
N THR A 37 11.86 1.44 4.50
CA THR A 37 11.55 2.87 4.49
C THR A 37 12.20 3.60 3.32
N HIS A 38 11.58 4.66 2.81
CA HIS A 38 12.17 5.63 1.89
C HIS A 38 12.63 6.90 2.62
N GLY A 39 13.16 7.89 1.88
CA GLY A 39 13.77 9.11 2.44
C GLY A 39 12.82 10.08 3.17
N PHE A 40 11.54 9.74 3.30
CA PHE A 40 10.57 10.49 4.12
C PHE A 40 10.17 9.71 5.39
N ASP A 41 10.97 8.72 5.79
CA ASP A 41 10.73 7.85 6.94
C ASP A 41 9.37 7.11 6.90
N ASP A 42 8.84 6.88 5.70
CA ASP A 42 7.64 6.08 5.47
C ASP A 42 7.94 4.86 4.56
N ASN A 43 6.98 3.96 4.40
CA ASN A 43 7.13 2.67 3.73
C ASN A 43 6.07 2.47 2.63
N ALA A 44 5.89 1.22 2.18
CA ALA A 44 4.92 0.88 1.14
C ALA A 44 3.48 1.37 1.45
N CYS A 45 3.05 1.36 2.72
CA CYS A 45 1.73 1.84 3.11
C CYS A 45 1.57 3.35 2.87
N GLY A 46 2.62 4.13 3.15
CA GLY A 46 2.65 5.57 2.88
C GLY A 46 2.60 5.87 1.39
N ALA A 47 3.37 5.12 0.59
CA ALA A 47 3.33 5.22 -0.87
C ALA A 47 1.93 4.89 -1.44
N LEU A 48 1.26 3.86 -0.91
CA LEU A 48 -0.09 3.47 -1.31
C LEU A 48 -1.13 4.53 -0.92
N SER A 49 -1.05 5.03 0.31
CA SER A 49 -1.92 6.08 0.84
C SER A 49 -1.83 7.34 -0.02
N TRP A 50 -0.62 7.81 -0.29
CA TRP A 50 -0.42 9.01 -1.09
C TRP A 50 -0.82 8.78 -2.54
N GLY A 51 -0.38 7.66 -3.15
CA GLY A 51 -0.59 7.35 -4.56
C GLY A 51 -2.07 7.21 -4.92
N SER A 52 -2.84 6.50 -4.09
CA SER A 52 -4.27 6.29 -4.30
C SER A 52 -5.10 7.57 -4.21
N ILE A 53 -4.66 8.58 -3.45
CA ILE A 53 -5.39 9.85 -3.25
C ILE A 53 -4.95 10.91 -4.26
N ASN A 54 -3.63 11.08 -4.47
CA ASN A 54 -3.08 12.28 -5.10
C ASN A 54 -2.70 12.08 -6.56
N THR A 55 -2.51 10.84 -7.00
CA THR A 55 -2.08 10.53 -8.37
C THR A 55 -2.92 9.43 -8.98
N PRO A 56 -4.22 9.62 -9.22
CA PRO A 56 -4.97 8.75 -10.11
C PRO A 56 -4.48 8.96 -11.56
N GLU A 57 -3.28 8.49 -11.88
CA GLU A 57 -2.82 8.36 -13.26
C GLU A 57 -3.78 7.41 -14.01
N PRO A 58 -4.18 7.72 -15.26
CA PRO A 58 -4.99 6.82 -16.06
C PRO A 58 -4.34 5.44 -16.18
N GLY A 59 -5.05 4.41 -15.72
CA GLY A 59 -4.58 3.02 -15.77
C GLY A 59 -3.80 2.53 -14.55
N GLY A 60 -3.67 3.33 -13.48
CA GLY A 60 -3.14 2.85 -12.20
C GLY A 60 -4.14 1.92 -11.48
N ASP A 61 -3.59 0.88 -10.84
CA ASP A 61 -4.30 -0.16 -10.09
C ASP A 61 -3.80 -0.20 -8.63
N TRP A 62 -4.21 0.77 -7.82
CA TRP A 62 -3.86 0.79 -6.38
C TRP A 62 -4.56 -0.30 -5.58
N VAL A 63 -5.73 -0.78 -6.02
CA VAL A 63 -6.43 -1.91 -5.40
C VAL A 63 -5.60 -3.18 -5.55
N GLY A 64 -5.09 -3.45 -6.76
CA GLY A 64 -4.17 -4.56 -7.01
C GLY A 64 -2.86 -4.43 -6.25
N CYS A 65 -2.32 -3.22 -6.09
CA CYS A 65 -1.17 -2.98 -5.19
C CYS A 65 -1.50 -3.32 -3.73
N ALA A 66 -2.66 -2.90 -3.23
CA ALA A 66 -3.12 -3.20 -1.87
C ALA A 66 -3.28 -4.71 -1.65
N GLN A 67 -3.92 -5.40 -2.59
CA GLN A 67 -4.07 -6.85 -2.57
C GLN A 67 -2.71 -7.56 -2.57
N ALA A 68 -1.77 -7.11 -3.40
CA ALA A 68 -0.42 -7.68 -3.41
C ALA A 68 0.28 -7.49 -2.06
N LEU A 69 0.12 -6.34 -1.39
CA LEU A 69 0.70 -6.14 -0.06
C LEU A 69 0.08 -7.09 0.97
N LEU A 70 -1.25 -7.25 0.96
CA LEU A 70 -1.98 -8.17 1.84
C LEU A 70 -1.52 -9.62 1.64
N ASP A 71 -1.44 -10.09 0.39
CA ASP A 71 -0.97 -11.43 0.03
C ASP A 71 0.45 -11.71 0.53
N HIS A 72 1.27 -10.65 0.69
CA HIS A 72 2.66 -10.73 1.12
C HIS A 72 2.89 -10.25 2.56
N GLY A 73 1.84 -10.32 3.40
CA GLY A 73 1.96 -10.22 4.85
C GLY A 73 1.80 -8.83 5.44
N LEU A 74 1.26 -7.87 4.68
CA LEU A 74 0.64 -6.69 5.29
C LEU A 74 -0.62 -7.16 6.05
N PRO A 75 -0.81 -6.79 7.33
CA PRO A 75 -2.05 -7.12 8.04
C PRO A 75 -3.26 -6.40 7.41
N PRO A 76 -4.46 -7.00 7.41
CA PRO A 76 -5.69 -6.32 7.05
C PRO A 76 -5.89 -5.04 7.87
N ALA A 77 -6.54 -4.05 7.27
CA ALA A 77 -6.93 -2.84 7.98
C ALA A 77 -8.13 -3.10 8.90
N ALA A 78 -8.28 -2.24 9.90
CA ALA A 78 -9.49 -2.16 10.72
C ALA A 78 -10.07 -0.75 10.67
N LEU A 79 -11.38 -0.61 10.87
CA LEU A 79 -12.01 0.71 11.00
C LEU A 79 -11.41 1.47 12.19
N ASP A 80 -11.27 2.80 12.06
CA ASP A 80 -10.89 3.65 13.18
C ASP A 80 -11.92 3.50 14.33
N PRO A 81 -11.53 3.10 15.55
CA PRO A 81 -12.43 2.98 16.69
C PRO A 81 -13.15 4.29 17.05
N LYS A 82 -12.64 5.45 16.61
CA LYS A 82 -13.26 6.76 16.81
C LYS A 82 -14.29 7.11 15.72
N GLY A 83 -14.47 6.26 14.72
CA GLY A 83 -15.45 6.44 13.65
C GLY A 83 -15.09 7.51 12.62
N SER A 84 -13.80 7.80 12.42
CA SER A 84 -13.37 8.66 11.30
C SER A 84 -13.32 7.87 9.98
N GLU A 85 -13.10 8.56 8.87
CA GLU A 85 -12.88 7.96 7.54
C GLU A 85 -11.49 7.30 7.39
N ALA A 86 -10.64 7.35 8.42
CA ALA A 86 -9.36 6.66 8.40
C ALA A 86 -9.51 5.18 8.77
N VAL A 87 -8.53 4.38 8.38
CA VAL A 87 -8.39 2.99 8.82
C VAL A 87 -7.10 2.80 9.60
N LEU A 88 -7.14 1.90 10.58
CA LEU A 88 -5.99 1.42 11.31
C LEU A 88 -5.30 0.34 10.49
N LEU A 89 -4.09 0.61 10.01
CA LEU A 89 -3.26 -0.31 9.25
C LEU A 89 -1.88 -0.37 9.89
N ASP A 90 -1.43 -1.57 10.26
CA ASP A 90 -0.13 -1.78 10.93
C ASP A 90 0.11 -0.83 12.12
N GLY A 91 -0.92 -0.61 12.94
CA GLY A 91 -0.87 0.27 14.11
C GLY A 91 -0.89 1.78 13.81
N ARG A 92 -1.03 2.19 12.55
CA ARG A 92 -1.09 3.59 12.10
C ARG A 92 -2.47 3.93 11.56
N LEU A 93 -2.98 5.12 11.91
CA LEU A 93 -4.17 5.66 11.25
C LEU A 93 -3.77 6.27 9.91
N MET A 94 -4.36 5.78 8.82
CA MET A 94 -4.05 6.18 7.46
C MET A 94 -5.33 6.39 6.65
N ARG A 95 -5.25 7.17 5.57
CA ARG A 95 -6.33 7.35 4.60
C ARG A 95 -5.88 6.85 3.24
N PHE A 96 -6.80 6.28 2.48
CA PHE A 96 -6.60 5.81 1.11
C PHE A 96 -7.78 6.32 0.25
N SER A 97 -7.79 6.00 -1.04
CA SER A 97 -9.03 6.10 -1.82
C SER A 97 -10.10 5.12 -1.29
N ASP A 98 -11.36 5.35 -1.65
CA ASP A 98 -12.48 4.51 -1.21
C ASP A 98 -12.26 3.04 -1.61
N ASP A 99 -11.96 2.76 -2.88
CA ASP A 99 -11.73 1.40 -3.39
C ASP A 99 -10.57 0.67 -2.66
N VAL A 100 -9.49 1.38 -2.35
CA VAL A 100 -8.35 0.81 -1.61
C VAL A 100 -8.71 0.56 -0.16
N THR A 101 -9.50 1.46 0.44
CA THR A 101 -10.00 1.31 1.81
C THR A 101 -10.89 0.08 1.92
N GLU A 102 -11.80 -0.12 0.98
CA GLU A 102 -12.65 -1.32 0.91
C GLU A 102 -11.80 -2.58 0.80
N CYS A 103 -10.85 -2.64 -0.13
CA CYS A 103 -9.94 -3.79 -0.30
C CYS A 103 -9.17 -4.14 0.97
N LEU A 104 -8.59 -3.14 1.65
CA LEU A 104 -7.82 -3.35 2.88
C LEU A 104 -8.69 -3.84 4.05
N LEU A 105 -9.99 -3.51 4.07
CA LEU A 105 -10.96 -3.96 5.08
C LEU A 105 -11.56 -5.33 4.75
N GLU A 106 -11.75 -5.66 3.47
CA GLU A 106 -12.35 -6.93 3.03
C GLU A 106 -11.46 -8.15 3.29
N ALA A 107 -10.14 -7.96 3.39
CA ALA A 107 -9.20 -9.01 3.75
C ALA A 107 -9.44 -9.63 5.15
N VAL A 108 -10.36 -9.08 5.93
CA VAL A 108 -10.82 -9.59 7.23
C VAL A 108 -11.88 -10.70 7.07
N ALA A 109 -12.48 -10.89 5.89
CA ALA A 109 -13.51 -11.91 5.68
C ALA A 109 -12.89 -13.31 5.53
N PRO A 110 -13.19 -14.28 6.42
CA PRO A 110 -12.78 -15.65 6.21
C PRO A 110 -13.56 -16.22 5.02
N LEU A 111 -12.86 -16.96 4.15
CA LEU A 111 -13.48 -17.85 3.17
C LEU A 111 -14.53 -18.71 3.89
N VAL A 112 -15.80 -18.49 3.56
CA VAL A 112 -16.95 -19.30 4.01
C VAL A 112 -16.97 -20.63 3.25
#